data_AF-A0A2G6BUZ4-F1
#
_entry.id   AF-A0A2G6BUZ4-F1
#
_cell.length_a   1.000
_cell.length_b   1.000
_cell.length_c   1.000
_cell.angle_alpha   90.00
_cell.angle_beta   90.00
_cell.angle_gamma   90.00
#
_symmetry.space_group_name_H-M   'P 1'
#
loop_
_entity.id
_entity.type
_entity.pdbx_description
1 polymer ?
#
loop_
_entity_poly.entity_id
_entity_poly.type
_entity_poly.pdbx_seq_one_letter_code
_entity_poly.pdbx_strand_id
1 'polypeptide(L)'
;MYYIKVETARDLAKNYKDRKTIEAENKENQANNQKIIELLKEHGCVAPTGIQIVKFKLYKEQGGKCLYSGKPIDLKTMLTDDNAYQVDHIVPFSRSNNDGLTNKALVLTAENQNKADRTPYEYFGHDEQRWRAYCAQVEATYKTRDLKAVQGKDKAANYKYNGYAMRKKQSLLIQEYKNDSWNVRALNDTRYITRFVQNYLRQTVEFADGDEKQRVFAPNGTLTSYLRKRWGLSKDREEDVLHHAKDAAVVAAIDQSVILRANLYAKKGEIARYLVAAKTMEEKTDKLTGEILDETGFDQAQRRKNALEVLSDNHFPEPWLDFGKEVRKRTLLKDAATIQNELIGLKNYDDAFRLQVQPIFVSRMPSRKINKRAHEATVLSRRLYKGEKRTCRTPLNKVKPADLDSSRLAKTDPQLYKTLKDRLKENNNNPEKAFAVDKPVYKYDRHGNPKHQIRAIKIMTKAGLASGFELPQNKGFVANGELVRLDVYSKPDKKGKLKYYFVPVLPHHIPKERKGKKIVTIQPPIGSCKNIDHSFKKEMSIYKNDYIRLHYKDKIKEGYFKFYESDGRFNLIAHSAANYDKKAGRAPGRSATLIERFDISILGDNAPRS
;
A
#
# COMPACT_ATOMS: atom_id res chain seq x y z
N MET A 1 -19.70 21.14 -17.67
CA MET A 1 -19.85 21.30 -16.21
C MET A 1 -18.64 20.67 -15.53
N TYR A 2 -17.93 21.40 -14.66
CA TYR A 2 -16.63 20.98 -14.13
C TYR A 2 -16.70 20.70 -12.63
N TYR A 3 -16.09 19.58 -12.21
CA TYR A 3 -16.10 19.11 -10.83
C TYR A 3 -14.72 18.66 -10.40
N ILE A 4 -14.42 18.77 -9.11
CA ILE A 4 -13.26 18.13 -8.51
C ILE A 4 -13.74 17.04 -7.55
N LYS A 5 -13.29 15.81 -7.77
CA LYS A 5 -13.58 14.66 -6.91
C LYS A 5 -12.26 14.17 -6.31
N VAL A 6 -12.20 14.10 -4.98
CA VAL A 6 -10.96 13.77 -4.26
C VAL A 6 -11.15 12.60 -3.30
N GLU A 7 -10.29 11.59 -3.39
CA GLU A 7 -10.21 10.52 -2.39
C GLU A 7 -8.89 10.63 -1.62
N THR A 8 -8.94 10.60 -0.30
CA THR A 8 -7.74 10.54 0.53
C THR A 8 -7.51 9.14 1.11
N ALA A 9 -6.24 8.72 1.19
CA ALA A 9 -5.89 7.43 1.78
C ALA A 9 -6.21 7.37 3.29
N ARG A 10 -6.76 6.24 3.76
CA ARG A 10 -7.14 5.99 5.18
C ARG A 10 -6.00 6.20 6.16
N ASP A 11 -4.79 5.94 5.71
CA ASP A 11 -3.58 5.97 6.54
C ASP A 11 -2.91 7.35 6.57
N LEU A 12 -3.35 8.31 5.75
CA LEU A 12 -2.73 9.63 5.69
C LEU A 12 -2.88 10.39 7.01
N ALA A 13 -3.98 10.18 7.72
CA ALA A 13 -4.24 10.77 9.03
C ALA A 13 -3.62 10.00 10.20
N LYS A 14 -2.99 8.83 9.94
CA LYS A 14 -2.52 7.92 10.99
C LYS A 14 -1.02 8.08 11.23
N ASN A 15 -0.61 8.01 12.50
CA ASN A 15 0.80 8.08 12.86
C ASN A 15 1.55 6.80 12.41
N TYR A 16 2.89 6.79 12.52
CA TYR A 16 3.70 5.64 12.10
C TYR A 16 3.34 4.33 12.84
N LYS A 17 3.05 4.41 14.14
CA LYS A 17 2.71 3.24 14.96
C LYS A 17 1.39 2.62 14.50
N ASP A 18 0.36 3.43 14.31
CA ASP A 18 -0.95 2.96 13.86
C ASP A 18 -0.88 2.35 12.47
N ARG A 19 -0.12 2.97 11.55
CA ARG A 19 0.12 2.40 10.21
C ARG A 19 0.81 1.05 10.29
N LYS A 20 1.80 0.89 11.17
CA LYS A 20 2.50 -0.38 11.38
C LYS A 20 1.59 -1.44 12.01
N THR A 21 0.71 -1.06 12.93
CA THR A 21 -0.31 -1.96 13.49
C THR A 21 -1.23 -2.46 12.39
N ILE A 22 -1.76 -1.56 11.54
CA ILE A 22 -2.64 -1.93 10.41
C ILE A 22 -1.92 -2.82 9.40
N GLU A 23 -0.66 -2.51 9.08
CA GLU A 23 0.16 -3.34 8.19
C GLU A 23 0.35 -4.75 8.77
N ALA A 24 0.62 -4.86 10.07
CA ALA A 24 0.76 -6.13 10.76
C ALA A 24 -0.56 -6.91 10.78
N GLU A 25 -1.69 -6.24 11.05
CA GLU A 25 -3.03 -6.84 11.02
C GLU A 25 -3.39 -7.33 9.62
N ASN A 26 -3.06 -6.58 8.57
CA ASN A 26 -3.31 -6.99 7.19
C ASN A 26 -2.49 -8.24 6.82
N LYS A 27 -1.22 -8.31 7.25
CA LYS A 27 -0.37 -9.49 7.06
C LYS A 27 -0.89 -10.69 7.84
N GLU A 28 -1.31 -10.49 9.09
CA GLU A 28 -1.93 -11.52 9.91
C GLU A 28 -3.21 -12.06 9.25
N ASN A 29 -4.08 -11.16 8.75
CA ASN A 29 -5.29 -11.52 8.03
C ASN A 29 -4.99 -12.31 6.74
N GLN A 30 -3.95 -11.92 6.00
CA GLN A 30 -3.50 -12.64 4.81
C GLN A 30 -2.99 -14.04 5.16
N ALA A 31 -2.16 -14.17 6.19
CA ALA A 31 -1.67 -15.47 6.67
C ALA A 31 -2.82 -16.36 7.17
N ASN A 32 -3.80 -15.80 7.88
CA ASN A 32 -4.98 -16.53 8.32
C ASN A 32 -5.86 -16.97 7.15
N ASN A 33 -6.01 -16.15 6.11
CA ASN A 33 -6.70 -16.55 4.87
C ASN A 33 -5.98 -17.71 4.18
N GLN A 34 -4.64 -17.68 4.15
CA GLN A 34 -3.85 -18.75 3.55
C GLN A 34 -4.04 -20.08 4.28
N LYS A 35 -4.03 -20.07 5.62
CA LYS A 35 -4.36 -21.26 6.43
C LYS A 35 -5.78 -21.78 6.16
N ILE A 36 -6.75 -20.88 5.98
CA ILE A 36 -8.12 -21.28 5.62
C ILE A 36 -8.14 -21.91 4.23
N ILE A 37 -7.40 -21.37 3.25
CA ILE A 37 -7.29 -21.97 1.92
C ILE A 37 -6.72 -23.39 2.00
N GLU A 38 -5.70 -23.62 2.81
CA GLU A 38 -5.11 -24.95 3.05
C GLU A 38 -6.13 -25.91 3.67
N LEU A 39 -6.82 -25.50 4.74
CA LEU A 39 -7.89 -26.29 5.36
C LEU A 39 -9.02 -26.60 4.36
N LEU A 40 -9.43 -25.65 3.54
CA LEU A 40 -10.47 -25.86 2.54
C LEU A 40 -10.04 -26.90 1.49
N LYS A 41 -8.76 -26.91 1.09
CA LYS A 41 -8.21 -27.93 0.19
C LYS A 41 -8.21 -29.32 0.81
N GLU A 42 -7.86 -29.43 2.10
CA GLU A 42 -7.94 -30.70 2.84
C GLU A 42 -9.38 -31.25 2.89
N HIS A 43 -10.39 -30.37 2.89
CA HIS A 43 -11.80 -30.73 2.86
C HIS A 43 -12.35 -30.94 1.43
N GLY A 44 -11.48 -31.09 0.43
CA GLY A 44 -11.85 -31.42 -0.96
C GLY A 44 -12.16 -30.21 -1.85
N CYS A 45 -11.95 -28.97 -1.38
CA CYS A 45 -12.12 -27.78 -2.21
C CYS A 45 -10.83 -27.48 -2.99
N VAL A 46 -10.77 -27.91 -4.26
CA VAL A 46 -9.56 -27.81 -5.11
C VAL A 46 -9.11 -26.36 -5.34
N ALA A 47 -10.06 -25.45 -5.56
CA ALA A 47 -9.81 -24.03 -5.81
C ALA A 47 -10.68 -23.13 -4.92
N PRO A 48 -10.32 -22.92 -3.65
CA PRO A 48 -11.13 -22.14 -2.72
C PRO A 48 -11.37 -20.71 -3.20
N THR A 49 -12.64 -20.34 -3.30
CA THR A 49 -13.08 -19.00 -3.69
C THR A 49 -13.10 -18.05 -2.50
N GLY A 50 -13.10 -16.74 -2.78
CA GLY A 50 -13.23 -15.73 -1.72
C GLY A 50 -14.50 -15.87 -0.87
N ILE A 51 -15.61 -16.32 -1.48
CA ILE A 51 -16.86 -16.55 -0.75
C ILE A 51 -16.78 -17.79 0.15
N GLN A 52 -16.11 -18.87 -0.27
CA GLN A 52 -15.89 -20.05 0.57
C GLN A 52 -15.02 -19.73 1.79
N ILE A 53 -13.99 -18.88 1.63
CA ILE A 53 -13.20 -18.38 2.76
C ILE A 53 -14.09 -17.60 3.75
N VAL A 54 -15.01 -16.78 3.25
CA VAL A 54 -15.97 -16.04 4.11
C VAL A 54 -16.95 -16.98 4.78
N LYS A 55 -17.55 -17.94 4.06
CA LYS A 55 -18.42 -18.99 4.61
C LYS A 55 -17.73 -19.70 5.77
N PHE A 56 -16.49 -20.16 5.58
CA PHE A 56 -15.73 -20.87 6.60
C PHE A 56 -15.42 -20.02 7.84
N LYS A 57 -15.09 -18.75 7.66
CA LYS A 57 -14.91 -17.82 8.79
C LYS A 57 -16.17 -17.67 9.63
N LEU A 58 -17.30 -17.45 8.95
CA LEU A 58 -18.60 -17.29 9.60
C LEU A 58 -19.07 -18.60 10.24
N TYR A 59 -18.82 -19.74 9.61
CA TYR A 59 -19.09 -21.07 10.18
C TYR A 59 -18.41 -21.26 11.54
N LYS A 60 -17.09 -20.98 11.61
CA LYS A 60 -16.35 -21.05 12.88
C LYS A 60 -16.83 -20.02 13.89
N GLU A 61 -17.09 -18.80 13.44
CA GLU A 61 -17.57 -17.70 14.28
C GLU A 61 -18.93 -18.00 14.92
N GLN A 62 -19.84 -18.64 14.18
CA GLN A 62 -21.22 -18.91 14.59
C GLN A 62 -21.38 -20.28 15.25
N GLY A 63 -20.28 -20.98 15.56
CA GLY A 63 -20.33 -22.31 16.18
C GLY A 63 -21.02 -23.36 15.30
N GLY A 64 -20.89 -23.25 13.97
CA GLY A 64 -21.48 -24.18 13.00
C GLY A 64 -23.01 -24.12 12.93
N LYS A 65 -23.63 -23.01 13.31
CA LYS A 65 -25.09 -22.84 13.28
C LYS A 65 -25.51 -21.68 12.38
N CYS A 66 -26.68 -21.82 11.76
CA CYS A 66 -27.36 -20.77 11.02
C CYS A 66 -27.72 -19.63 11.98
N LEU A 67 -27.28 -18.42 11.67
CA LEU A 67 -27.45 -17.29 12.59
C LEU A 67 -28.92 -16.89 12.78
N TYR A 68 -29.80 -17.22 11.82
CA TYR A 68 -31.22 -16.82 11.83
C TYR A 68 -32.16 -17.88 12.39
N SER A 69 -31.85 -19.16 12.19
CA SER A 69 -32.71 -20.26 12.65
C SER A 69 -32.12 -21.06 13.81
N GLY A 70 -30.84 -20.89 14.13
CA GLY A 70 -30.11 -21.69 15.11
C GLY A 70 -29.82 -23.13 14.68
N LYS A 71 -30.33 -23.56 13.51
CA LYS A 71 -30.13 -24.92 12.98
C LYS A 71 -28.65 -25.19 12.66
N PRO A 72 -28.16 -26.42 12.85
CA PRO A 72 -26.79 -26.78 12.50
C PRO A 72 -26.54 -26.64 11.00
N ILE A 73 -25.31 -26.29 10.65
CA ILE A 73 -24.80 -26.22 9.28
C ILE A 73 -23.89 -27.41 9.08
N ASP A 74 -24.15 -28.21 8.04
CA ASP A 74 -23.22 -29.26 7.64
C ASP A 74 -22.05 -28.65 6.86
N LEU A 75 -20.82 -28.86 7.34
CA LEU A 75 -19.62 -28.29 6.75
C LEU A 75 -19.41 -28.75 5.31
N LYS A 76 -19.63 -30.03 5.01
CA LYS A 76 -19.41 -30.59 3.68
C LYS A 76 -20.40 -30.00 2.67
N THR A 77 -21.68 -29.96 3.03
CA THR A 77 -22.75 -29.37 2.22
C THR A 77 -22.51 -27.88 2.03
N MET A 78 -22.11 -27.13 3.08
CA MET A 78 -21.76 -25.71 2.96
C MET A 78 -20.65 -25.41 1.95
N LEU A 79 -19.69 -26.32 1.80
CA LEU A 79 -18.55 -26.17 0.90
C LEU A 79 -18.84 -26.63 -0.54
N THR A 80 -19.79 -27.56 -0.73
CA THR A 80 -20.07 -28.23 -2.01
C THR A 80 -21.36 -27.77 -2.68
N ASP A 81 -22.35 -27.33 -1.90
CA ASP A 81 -23.64 -26.83 -2.38
C ASP A 81 -23.78 -25.34 -2.07
N ASP A 82 -23.71 -24.52 -3.12
CA ASP A 82 -23.88 -23.08 -3.02
C ASP A 82 -25.32 -22.64 -2.74
N ASN A 83 -26.30 -23.54 -2.87
CA ASN A 83 -27.71 -23.28 -2.64
C ASN A 83 -28.20 -23.72 -1.26
N ALA A 84 -27.44 -24.48 -0.48
CA ALA A 84 -27.85 -24.87 0.87
C ALA A 84 -27.67 -23.73 1.89
N TYR A 85 -26.53 -23.02 1.80
CA TYR A 85 -26.15 -21.97 2.74
C TYR A 85 -25.56 -20.75 2.03
N GLN A 86 -26.00 -19.57 2.48
CA GLN A 86 -25.63 -18.30 1.89
C GLN A 86 -25.00 -17.36 2.92
N VAL A 87 -24.16 -16.45 2.43
CA VAL A 87 -23.65 -15.32 3.21
C VAL A 87 -24.60 -14.16 2.99
N ASP A 88 -25.41 -13.85 4.00
CA ASP A 88 -26.33 -12.71 4.00
C ASP A 88 -25.63 -11.43 4.48
N HIS A 89 -26.09 -10.28 3.98
CA HIS A 89 -25.80 -8.97 4.53
C HIS A 89 -26.85 -8.64 5.61
N ILE A 90 -26.40 -8.61 6.87
CA ILE A 90 -27.25 -8.44 8.05
C ILE A 90 -28.14 -7.21 7.89
N VAL A 91 -27.52 -6.04 7.73
CA VAL A 91 -28.18 -4.88 7.14
C VAL A 91 -27.93 -4.96 5.63
N PRO A 92 -28.97 -4.94 4.79
CA PRO A 92 -28.85 -5.03 3.33
C PRO A 92 -27.74 -4.13 2.77
N PHE A 93 -27.00 -4.65 1.79
CA PHE A 93 -25.91 -3.90 1.16
C PHE A 93 -26.44 -2.67 0.44
N SER A 94 -27.62 -2.77 -0.19
CA SER A 94 -28.33 -1.65 -0.83
C SER A 94 -28.67 -0.49 0.12
N ARG A 95 -28.78 -0.76 1.44
CA ARG A 95 -29.08 0.24 2.48
C ARG A 95 -27.84 0.73 3.23
N SER A 96 -26.81 -0.12 3.34
CA SER A 96 -25.66 0.13 4.21
C SER A 96 -24.31 0.35 3.51
N ASN A 97 -24.13 -0.14 2.29
CA ASN A 97 -22.83 -0.23 1.60
C ASN A 97 -21.73 -0.88 2.46
N ASN A 98 -22.13 -1.76 3.37
CA ASN A 98 -21.21 -2.39 4.31
C ASN A 98 -21.01 -3.86 3.93
N ASP A 99 -19.97 -4.12 3.14
CA ASP A 99 -19.55 -5.49 2.79
C ASP A 99 -18.60 -6.12 3.84
N GLY A 100 -18.44 -5.47 4.99
CA GLY A 100 -17.57 -5.94 6.07
C GLY A 100 -18.09 -7.21 6.74
N LEU A 101 -17.18 -8.01 7.31
CA LEU A 101 -17.53 -9.24 8.04
C LEU A 101 -18.49 -8.98 9.22
N THR A 102 -18.42 -7.79 9.83
CA THR A 102 -19.36 -7.35 10.88
C THR A 102 -20.79 -7.16 10.39
N ASN A 103 -21.02 -7.13 9.08
CA ASN A 103 -22.34 -7.03 8.47
C ASN A 103 -22.68 -8.29 7.66
N LYS A 104 -21.97 -9.41 7.89
CA LYS A 104 -22.21 -10.68 7.17
C LYS A 104 -22.63 -11.79 8.13
N ALA A 105 -23.57 -12.63 7.72
CA ALA A 105 -24.01 -13.80 8.48
C ALA A 105 -24.09 -15.02 7.57
N LEU A 106 -23.68 -16.19 8.07
CA LEU A 106 -23.88 -17.46 7.38
C LEU A 106 -25.23 -18.05 7.79
N VAL A 107 -26.10 -18.24 6.82
CA VAL A 107 -27.50 -18.61 7.06
C VAL A 107 -27.96 -19.67 6.07
N LEU A 108 -29.07 -20.33 6.39
CA LEU A 108 -29.79 -21.16 5.42
C LEU A 108 -30.31 -20.27 4.29
N THR A 109 -30.27 -20.79 3.08
CA THR A 109 -30.74 -20.07 1.88
C THR A 109 -32.20 -19.64 2.01
N ALA A 110 -33.07 -20.49 2.58
CA ALA A 110 -34.47 -20.15 2.83
C ALA A 110 -34.64 -18.97 3.80
N GLU A 111 -33.84 -18.92 4.87
CA GLU A 111 -33.86 -17.81 5.83
C GLU A 111 -33.44 -16.49 5.18
N ASN A 112 -32.37 -16.53 4.36
CA ASN A 112 -31.90 -15.37 3.62
C ASN A 112 -32.99 -14.82 2.68
N GLN A 113 -33.66 -15.71 1.95
CA GLN A 113 -34.70 -15.36 0.98
C GLN A 113 -35.96 -14.81 1.65
N ASN A 114 -36.30 -15.35 2.82
CA ASN A 114 -37.42 -14.85 3.61
C ASN A 114 -37.09 -13.48 4.20
N LYS A 115 -35.86 -13.25 4.67
CA LYS A 115 -35.42 -11.93 5.16
C LYS A 115 -35.46 -10.88 4.06
N ALA A 116 -34.93 -11.18 2.88
CA ALA A 116 -34.87 -10.26 1.73
C ALA A 116 -34.07 -8.97 2.03
N ASP A 117 -34.53 -7.81 1.54
CA ASP A 117 -33.95 -6.48 1.77
C ASP A 117 -34.32 -5.85 3.13
N ARG A 118 -34.64 -6.69 4.12
CA ARG A 118 -34.96 -6.27 5.50
C ARG A 118 -33.77 -6.42 6.43
N THR A 119 -33.76 -5.62 7.50
CA THR A 119 -32.90 -5.83 8.67
C THR A 119 -33.39 -7.01 9.50
N PRO A 120 -32.60 -7.55 10.45
CA PRO A 120 -33.08 -8.61 11.32
C PRO A 120 -34.30 -8.19 12.14
N TYR A 121 -34.36 -6.93 12.61
CA TYR A 121 -35.53 -6.45 13.35
C TYR A 121 -36.78 -6.36 12.47
N GLU A 122 -36.67 -5.88 11.23
CA GLU A 122 -37.81 -5.89 10.28
C GLU A 122 -38.24 -7.33 9.88
N TYR A 123 -37.38 -8.33 10.05
CA TYR A 123 -37.69 -9.73 9.76
C TYR A 123 -38.27 -10.49 10.97
N PHE A 124 -37.74 -10.24 12.18
CA PHE A 124 -38.09 -10.96 13.41
C PHE A 124 -39.00 -10.15 14.34
N GLY A 125 -38.92 -8.83 14.32
CA GLY A 125 -39.45 -7.89 15.32
C GLY A 125 -40.97 -7.76 15.37
N HIS A 126 -41.67 -8.25 14.36
CA HIS A 126 -43.15 -8.34 14.39
C HIS A 126 -43.66 -9.42 15.36
N ASP A 127 -42.81 -10.35 15.79
CA ASP A 127 -43.09 -11.37 16.80
C ASP A 127 -42.11 -11.18 17.96
N GLU A 128 -42.64 -10.73 19.11
CA GLU A 128 -41.82 -10.41 20.27
C GLU A 128 -41.08 -11.63 20.83
N GLN A 129 -41.71 -12.82 20.82
CA GLN A 129 -41.09 -14.05 21.30
C GLN A 129 -39.95 -14.46 20.38
N ARG A 130 -40.17 -14.39 19.06
CA ARG A 130 -39.15 -14.67 18.04
C ARG A 130 -37.98 -13.69 18.11
N TRP A 131 -38.26 -12.39 18.30
CA TRP A 131 -37.24 -11.37 18.47
C TRP A 131 -36.41 -11.59 19.73
N ARG A 132 -37.05 -11.88 20.89
CA ARG A 132 -36.35 -12.17 22.15
C ARG A 132 -35.45 -13.40 22.02
N ALA A 133 -35.94 -14.47 21.39
CA ALA A 133 -35.15 -15.68 21.14
C ALA A 133 -33.92 -15.39 20.26
N TYR A 134 -34.10 -14.63 19.18
CA TYR A 134 -33.02 -14.19 18.31
C TYR A 134 -31.99 -13.31 19.05
N CYS A 135 -32.44 -12.33 19.85
CA CYS A 135 -31.57 -11.51 20.68
C CYS A 135 -30.71 -12.34 21.63
N ALA A 136 -31.32 -13.32 22.31
CA ALA A 136 -30.61 -14.21 23.23
C ALA A 136 -29.54 -15.04 22.50
N GLN A 137 -29.85 -15.56 21.31
CA GLN A 137 -28.88 -16.30 20.49
C GLN A 137 -27.70 -15.40 20.07
N VAL A 138 -27.97 -14.17 19.63
CA VAL A 138 -26.94 -13.21 19.23
C VAL A 138 -26.04 -12.85 20.41
N GLU A 139 -26.60 -12.57 21.59
CA GLU A 139 -25.84 -12.25 22.79
C GLU A 139 -24.97 -13.44 23.26
N ALA A 140 -25.49 -14.66 23.18
CA ALA A 140 -24.73 -15.87 23.49
C ALA A 140 -23.57 -16.09 22.52
N THR A 141 -23.82 -15.91 21.21
CA THR A 141 -22.81 -16.11 20.15
C THR A 141 -21.70 -15.06 20.23
N TYR A 142 -22.05 -13.81 20.49
CA TYR A 142 -21.14 -12.65 20.49
C TYR A 142 -20.91 -12.08 21.90
N LYS A 143 -20.79 -12.97 22.89
CA LYS A 143 -20.45 -12.60 24.26
C LYS A 143 -19.04 -12.03 24.32
N THR A 144 -18.88 -10.87 24.97
CA THR A 144 -17.57 -10.25 25.19
C THR A 144 -16.75 -11.07 26.19
N ARG A 145 -15.43 -11.03 26.04
CA ARG A 145 -14.48 -11.74 26.88
C ARG A 145 -13.98 -10.84 28.00
N ASP A 146 -13.73 -11.42 29.17
CA ASP A 146 -13.17 -10.68 30.29
C ASP A 146 -11.74 -10.22 29.99
N LEU A 147 -11.45 -8.96 30.31
CA LEU A 147 -10.15 -8.30 30.13
C LEU A 147 -9.35 -8.26 31.44
N LYS A 148 -9.98 -8.50 32.59
CA LYS A 148 -9.34 -8.49 33.91
C LYS A 148 -8.61 -9.81 34.18
N ALA A 149 -9.13 -10.93 33.69
CA ALA A 149 -8.57 -12.27 33.90
C ALA A 149 -7.35 -12.63 33.02
N VAL A 150 -6.91 -11.74 32.10
CA VAL A 150 -5.86 -12.03 31.11
C VAL A 150 -4.83 -10.92 31.01
N GLN A 151 -3.58 -11.29 30.76
CA GLN A 151 -2.44 -10.37 30.63
C GLN A 151 -1.79 -10.47 29.24
N GLY A 152 -0.97 -9.46 28.89
CA GLY A 152 -0.14 -9.49 27.69
C GLY A 152 -0.92 -9.62 26.37
N LYS A 153 -0.48 -10.55 25.52
CA LYS A 153 -1.01 -10.73 24.16
C LYS A 153 -2.47 -11.18 24.14
N ASP A 154 -2.89 -11.98 25.10
CA ASP A 154 -4.25 -12.50 25.19
C ASP A 154 -5.26 -11.39 25.53
N LYS A 155 -4.85 -10.42 26.37
CA LYS A 155 -5.63 -9.22 26.64
C LYS A 155 -5.87 -8.38 25.37
N ALA A 156 -4.84 -8.22 24.54
CA ALA A 156 -4.95 -7.49 23.27
C ALA A 156 -5.87 -8.22 22.27
N ALA A 157 -5.75 -9.55 22.19
CA ALA A 157 -6.63 -10.38 21.36
C ALA A 157 -8.09 -10.29 21.83
N ASN A 158 -8.34 -10.37 23.14
CA ASN A 158 -9.69 -10.22 23.71
C ASN A 158 -10.26 -8.82 23.50
N TYR A 159 -9.44 -7.78 23.63
CA TYR A 159 -9.88 -6.41 23.33
C TYR A 159 -10.31 -6.24 21.87
N LYS A 160 -9.51 -6.77 20.93
CA LYS A 160 -9.82 -6.78 19.49
C LYS A 160 -11.12 -7.55 19.21
N TYR A 161 -11.28 -8.74 19.81
CA TYR A 161 -12.50 -9.53 19.70
C TYR A 161 -13.73 -8.79 20.26
N ASN A 162 -13.62 -8.16 21.44
CA ASN A 162 -14.72 -7.41 22.03
C ASN A 162 -15.16 -6.25 21.11
N GLY A 163 -14.20 -5.52 20.53
CA GLY A 163 -14.49 -4.47 19.56
C GLY A 163 -15.16 -4.97 18.26
N TYR A 164 -14.88 -6.21 17.85
CA TYR A 164 -15.55 -6.88 16.74
C TYR A 164 -16.97 -7.32 17.13
N ALA A 165 -17.10 -8.04 18.24
CA ALA A 165 -18.36 -8.57 18.76
C ALA A 165 -19.38 -7.44 19.01
N MET A 166 -18.98 -6.32 19.60
CA MET A 166 -19.85 -5.16 19.79
C MET A 166 -20.38 -4.60 18.46
N ARG A 167 -19.52 -4.45 17.44
CA ARG A 167 -19.94 -3.97 16.10
C ARG A 167 -20.84 -4.96 15.37
N LYS A 168 -20.57 -6.26 15.53
CA LYS A 168 -21.39 -7.35 14.98
C LYS A 168 -22.78 -7.32 15.61
N LYS A 169 -22.87 -7.24 16.94
CA LYS A 169 -24.13 -7.11 17.69
C LYS A 169 -24.90 -5.86 17.32
N GLN A 170 -24.23 -4.71 17.18
CA GLN A 170 -24.86 -3.48 16.73
C GLN A 170 -25.56 -3.65 15.38
N SER A 171 -24.97 -4.40 14.44
CA SER A 171 -25.61 -4.65 13.13
C SER A 171 -26.75 -5.68 13.24
N LEU A 172 -26.58 -6.71 14.08
CA LEU A 172 -27.57 -7.79 14.25
C LEU A 172 -28.82 -7.36 15.03
N LEU A 173 -28.68 -6.41 15.96
CA LEU A 173 -29.72 -6.00 16.91
C LEU A 173 -30.25 -4.59 16.63
N ILE A 174 -29.95 -4.02 15.46
CA ILE A 174 -30.44 -2.70 15.08
C ILE A 174 -31.96 -2.74 14.90
N GLN A 175 -32.67 -1.92 15.68
CA GLN A 175 -34.13 -1.81 15.61
C GLN A 175 -34.54 -0.64 14.71
N GLU A 176 -33.88 0.50 14.87
CA GLU A 176 -34.08 1.67 14.03
C GLU A 176 -32.90 1.82 13.07
N TYR A 177 -33.12 1.51 11.80
CA TYR A 177 -32.17 1.81 10.74
C TYR A 177 -32.61 3.08 10.01
N LYS A 178 -31.96 4.21 10.32
CA LYS A 178 -32.13 5.42 9.52
C LYS A 178 -31.68 5.13 8.09
N ASN A 179 -32.62 5.22 7.16
CA ASN A 179 -32.40 5.02 5.74
C ASN A 179 -31.71 6.25 5.13
N ASP A 180 -30.60 6.68 5.74
CA ASP A 180 -29.71 7.68 5.14
C ASP A 180 -29.21 7.04 3.85
N SER A 181 -29.84 7.43 2.73
CA SER A 181 -29.61 6.83 1.42
C SER A 181 -28.12 6.72 1.13
N TRP A 182 -27.72 5.65 0.43
CA TRP A 182 -26.32 5.39 0.05
C TRP A 182 -25.59 6.64 -0.43
N ASN A 183 -26.32 7.48 -1.18
CA ASN A 183 -25.94 8.76 -1.74
C ASN A 183 -25.19 9.67 -0.76
N VAL A 184 -25.72 9.88 0.46
CA VAL A 184 -25.13 10.85 1.41
C VAL A 184 -23.83 10.33 2.02
N ARG A 185 -23.80 9.05 2.42
CA ARG A 185 -22.64 8.41 3.08
C ARG A 185 -21.53 8.01 2.11
N ALA A 186 -21.88 7.73 0.86
CA ALA A 186 -20.92 7.26 -0.14
C ALA A 186 -20.15 8.41 -0.81
N LEU A 187 -20.78 9.58 -0.99
CA LEU A 187 -20.16 10.77 -1.62
C LEU A 187 -19.36 11.66 -0.67
N ASN A 188 -19.50 11.45 0.65
CA ASN A 188 -18.89 12.31 1.66
C ASN A 188 -18.07 11.50 2.66
N ASP A 189 -16.77 11.45 2.45
CA ASP A 189 -15.82 10.94 3.42
C ASP A 189 -15.57 11.95 4.56
N THR A 190 -15.98 11.58 5.77
CA THR A 190 -16.01 12.46 6.95
C THR A 190 -14.66 12.61 7.65
N ARG A 191 -13.61 11.94 7.18
CA ARG A 191 -12.26 12.03 7.77
C ARG A 191 -11.74 13.47 7.69
N TYR A 192 -11.05 13.90 8.75
CA TYR A 192 -10.55 15.28 8.89
C TYR A 192 -9.76 15.76 7.66
N ILE A 193 -8.78 14.98 7.19
CA ILE A 193 -7.96 15.37 6.04
C ILE A 193 -8.77 15.51 4.75
N THR A 194 -9.79 14.67 4.56
CA THR A 194 -10.68 14.75 3.40
C THR A 194 -11.52 16.03 3.47
N ARG A 195 -12.16 16.30 4.62
CA ARG A 195 -12.92 17.52 4.84
C ARG A 195 -12.07 18.77 4.67
N PHE A 196 -10.83 18.76 5.17
CA PHE A 196 -9.88 19.85 5.00
C PHE A 196 -9.59 20.12 3.52
N VAL A 197 -9.23 19.09 2.75
CA VAL A 197 -8.93 19.24 1.31
C VAL A 197 -10.16 19.68 0.52
N GLN A 198 -11.34 19.12 0.81
CA GLN A 198 -12.59 19.55 0.17
C GLN A 198 -12.86 21.03 0.42
N ASN A 199 -12.78 21.47 1.67
CA ASN A 199 -13.04 22.87 2.04
C ASN A 199 -12.00 23.81 1.42
N TYR A 200 -10.72 23.41 1.44
CA TYR A 200 -9.66 24.18 0.82
C TYR A 200 -9.91 24.39 -0.68
N LEU A 201 -10.25 23.32 -1.42
CA LEU A 201 -10.55 23.41 -2.85
C LEU A 201 -11.79 24.25 -3.14
N ARG A 202 -12.85 24.14 -2.31
CA ARG A 202 -14.07 24.95 -2.44
C ARG A 202 -13.79 26.45 -2.28
N GLN A 203 -12.80 26.82 -1.47
CA GLN A 203 -12.48 28.22 -1.18
C GLN A 203 -11.43 28.81 -2.13
N THR A 204 -10.65 27.97 -2.82
CA THR A 204 -9.46 28.42 -3.58
C THR A 204 -9.55 28.20 -5.08
N VAL A 205 -10.46 27.34 -5.56
CA VAL A 205 -10.63 27.05 -6.98
C VAL A 205 -11.84 27.79 -7.52
N GLU A 206 -11.61 28.58 -8.56
CA GLU A 206 -12.68 29.14 -9.39
C GLU A 206 -13.20 28.07 -10.35
N PHE A 207 -14.50 27.84 -10.35
CA PHE A 207 -15.17 26.92 -11.26
C PHE A 207 -15.84 27.71 -12.38
N ALA A 208 -15.88 27.15 -13.59
CA ALA A 208 -16.67 27.74 -14.66
C ALA A 208 -18.17 27.77 -14.30
N ASP A 209 -18.89 28.73 -14.88
CA ASP A 209 -20.29 29.00 -14.57
C ASP A 209 -21.19 27.75 -14.68
N GLY A 210 -22.19 27.70 -13.78
CA GLY A 210 -23.30 26.76 -13.86
C GLY A 210 -24.11 26.69 -12.56
N ASP A 211 -25.24 26.01 -12.63
CA ASP A 211 -26.32 26.15 -11.63
C ASP A 211 -26.11 25.40 -10.30
N GLU A 212 -25.16 24.46 -10.22
CA GLU A 212 -24.96 23.69 -8.99
C GLU A 212 -24.06 24.40 -7.99
N LYS A 213 -24.53 24.43 -6.75
CA LYS A 213 -23.83 25.00 -5.59
C LYS A 213 -22.64 24.14 -5.11
N GLN A 214 -22.66 22.83 -5.34
CA GLN A 214 -21.61 21.91 -4.86
C GLN A 214 -20.74 21.40 -6.02
N ARG A 215 -19.49 21.86 -6.08
CA ARG A 215 -18.52 21.50 -7.13
C ARG A 215 -17.40 20.54 -6.72
N VAL A 216 -17.26 20.32 -5.40
CA VAL A 216 -16.20 19.48 -4.82
C VAL A 216 -16.80 18.34 -4.01
N PHE A 217 -16.48 17.10 -4.40
CA PHE A 217 -16.94 15.87 -3.78
C PHE A 217 -15.77 15.04 -3.25
N ALA A 218 -16.02 14.21 -2.25
CA ALA A 218 -15.02 13.27 -1.77
C ALA A 218 -15.61 11.89 -1.53
N PRO A 219 -15.70 11.07 -2.59
CA PRO A 219 -16.18 9.71 -2.48
C PRO A 219 -15.39 8.92 -1.44
N ASN A 220 -16.09 8.08 -0.68
CA ASN A 220 -15.48 7.19 0.28
C ASN A 220 -14.70 6.09 -0.44
N GLY A 221 -13.46 5.81 -0.02
CA GLY A 221 -12.66 4.73 -0.60
C GLY A 221 -13.28 3.32 -0.51
N THR A 222 -14.28 3.07 0.36
CA THR A 222 -15.08 1.83 0.28
C THR A 222 -15.86 1.77 -1.02
N LEU A 223 -16.54 2.87 -1.40
CA LEU A 223 -17.29 2.99 -2.64
C LEU A 223 -16.35 2.84 -3.84
N THR A 224 -15.25 3.60 -3.87
CA THR A 224 -14.25 3.50 -4.95
C THR A 224 -13.77 2.05 -5.09
N SER A 225 -13.43 1.38 -3.98
CA SER A 225 -12.99 0.00 -4.03
C SER A 225 -14.08 -0.97 -4.49
N TYR A 226 -15.34 -0.73 -4.17
CA TYR A 226 -16.47 -1.56 -4.61
C TYR A 226 -16.66 -1.44 -6.12
N LEU A 227 -16.83 -0.21 -6.62
CA LEU A 227 -17.03 0.07 -8.04
C LEU A 227 -15.85 -0.39 -8.88
N ARG A 228 -14.61 -0.10 -8.43
CA ARG A 228 -13.39 -0.54 -9.11
C ARG A 228 -13.36 -2.06 -9.31
N LYS A 229 -13.72 -2.85 -8.29
CA LYS A 229 -13.76 -4.31 -8.40
C LYS A 229 -14.84 -4.78 -9.37
N ARG A 230 -16.03 -4.18 -9.29
CA ARG A 230 -17.17 -4.53 -10.16
C ARG A 230 -16.92 -4.20 -11.63
N TRP A 231 -16.19 -3.14 -11.93
CA TRP A 231 -15.76 -2.77 -13.29
C TRP A 231 -14.51 -3.54 -13.78
N GLY A 232 -14.06 -4.56 -13.03
CA GLY A 232 -12.94 -5.41 -13.44
C GLY A 232 -11.58 -4.70 -13.45
N LEU A 233 -11.39 -3.68 -12.61
CA LEU A 233 -10.14 -2.94 -12.49
C LEU A 233 -9.29 -3.51 -11.36
N SER A 234 -8.43 -4.47 -11.69
CA SER A 234 -7.51 -5.09 -10.73
C SER A 234 -6.49 -4.09 -10.17
N LYS A 235 -6.05 -4.35 -8.95
CA LYS A 235 -5.04 -3.55 -8.24
C LYS A 235 -3.97 -4.48 -7.71
N ASP A 236 -2.86 -4.57 -8.45
CA ASP A 236 -1.62 -5.13 -7.96
C ASP A 236 -0.72 -3.97 -7.51
N ARG A 237 -0.28 -4.01 -6.25
CA ARG A 237 0.57 -2.95 -5.66
C ARG A 237 2.06 -3.28 -5.78
N GLU A 238 2.38 -4.52 -6.13
CA GLU A 238 3.76 -4.99 -6.27
C GLU A 238 4.27 -4.78 -7.70
N GLU A 239 3.37 -4.87 -8.68
CA GLU A 239 3.66 -4.69 -10.11
C GLU A 239 3.99 -3.22 -10.45
N ASP A 240 3.03 -2.30 -10.25
CA ASP A 240 3.19 -0.90 -10.63
C ASP A 240 2.40 0.08 -9.75
N VAL A 241 2.65 1.38 -9.96
CA VAL A 241 1.93 2.48 -9.30
C VAL A 241 0.79 3.07 -10.16
N LEU A 242 0.51 2.52 -11.35
CA LEU A 242 -0.54 2.97 -12.26
C LEU A 242 -1.95 2.69 -11.72
N HIS A 243 -2.07 1.78 -10.75
CA HIS A 243 -3.33 1.57 -10.04
C HIS A 243 -3.88 2.85 -9.37
N HIS A 244 -3.04 3.85 -9.07
CA HIS A 244 -3.50 5.16 -8.61
C HIS A 244 -4.27 5.94 -9.68
N ALA A 245 -3.86 5.82 -10.96
CA ALA A 245 -4.61 6.41 -12.08
C ALA A 245 -5.93 5.68 -12.32
N LYS A 246 -5.96 4.35 -12.16
CA LYS A 246 -7.21 3.56 -12.17
C LYS A 246 -8.17 4.02 -11.08
N ASP A 247 -7.69 4.15 -9.84
CA ASP A 247 -8.47 4.66 -8.71
C ASP A 247 -8.99 6.09 -9.00
N ALA A 248 -8.17 6.97 -9.57
CA ALA A 248 -8.56 8.33 -9.95
C ALA A 248 -9.64 8.38 -11.04
N ALA A 249 -9.58 7.51 -12.06
CA ALA A 249 -10.61 7.41 -13.09
C ALA A 249 -11.95 6.95 -12.49
N VAL A 250 -11.92 6.00 -11.54
CA VAL A 250 -13.12 5.56 -10.80
C VAL A 250 -13.71 6.72 -9.99
N VAL A 251 -12.86 7.45 -9.25
CA VAL A 251 -13.29 8.62 -8.46
C VAL A 251 -13.91 9.70 -9.36
N ALA A 252 -13.33 9.96 -10.53
CA ALA A 252 -13.85 10.91 -11.49
C ALA A 252 -15.23 10.50 -12.04
N ALA A 253 -15.44 9.21 -12.28
CA ALA A 253 -16.67 8.67 -12.84
C ALA A 253 -17.79 8.46 -11.82
N ILE A 254 -17.52 8.56 -10.51
CA ILE A 254 -18.56 8.45 -9.47
C ILE A 254 -19.48 9.68 -9.51
N ASP A 255 -20.74 9.48 -9.86
CA ASP A 255 -21.80 10.48 -9.73
C ASP A 255 -23.04 9.88 -9.05
N GLN A 256 -24.08 10.70 -8.87
CA GLN A 256 -25.32 10.29 -8.24
C GLN A 256 -26.03 9.16 -9.01
N SER A 257 -25.96 9.16 -10.34
CA SER A 257 -26.59 8.14 -11.19
C SER A 257 -25.88 6.79 -11.07
N VAL A 258 -24.55 6.78 -11.11
CA VAL A 258 -23.71 5.58 -10.90
C VAL A 258 -23.99 4.98 -9.54
N ILE A 259 -24.04 5.81 -8.50
CA ILE A 259 -24.39 5.36 -7.14
C ILE A 259 -25.81 4.81 -7.16
N LEU A 260 -26.81 5.53 -7.65
CA LEU A 260 -28.18 5.02 -7.66
C LEU A 260 -28.32 3.69 -8.40
N ARG A 261 -27.74 3.56 -9.61
CA ARG A 261 -27.79 2.31 -10.40
C ARG A 261 -27.09 1.16 -9.69
N ALA A 262 -25.91 1.38 -9.10
CA ALA A 262 -25.22 0.32 -8.37
C ALA A 262 -26.00 -0.15 -7.12
N ASN A 263 -26.84 0.73 -6.55
CA ASN A 263 -27.68 0.47 -5.39
C ASN A 263 -28.87 -0.38 -5.78
N LEU A 264 -29.55 0.05 -6.84
CA LEU A 264 -30.64 -0.67 -7.46
C LEU A 264 -30.16 -2.05 -7.92
N TYR A 265 -28.93 -2.17 -8.44
CA TYR A 265 -28.35 -3.45 -8.80
C TYR A 265 -28.16 -4.37 -7.58
N ALA A 266 -27.66 -3.84 -6.46
CA ALA A 266 -27.56 -4.61 -5.22
C ALA A 266 -28.93 -5.05 -4.70
N LYS A 267 -29.90 -4.13 -4.68
CA LYS A 267 -31.28 -4.41 -4.28
C LYS A 267 -31.93 -5.45 -5.20
N LYS A 268 -31.76 -5.34 -6.52
CA LYS A 268 -32.21 -6.36 -7.51
C LYS A 268 -31.73 -7.75 -7.13
N GLY A 269 -30.48 -7.89 -6.69
CA GLY A 269 -29.94 -9.15 -6.19
C GLY A 269 -30.57 -9.63 -4.88
N GLU A 270 -30.80 -8.72 -3.93
CA GLU A 270 -31.41 -9.01 -2.61
C GLU A 270 -32.89 -9.44 -2.73
N ILE A 271 -33.64 -8.84 -3.65
CA ILE A 271 -35.08 -9.11 -3.86
C ILE A 271 -35.39 -9.88 -5.15
N ALA A 272 -34.41 -10.54 -5.75
CA ALA A 272 -34.52 -11.17 -7.07
C ALA A 272 -35.75 -12.10 -7.22
N ARG A 273 -36.08 -12.87 -6.17
CA ARG A 273 -37.25 -13.76 -6.18
C ARG A 273 -38.58 -13.01 -6.25
N TYR A 274 -38.69 -11.90 -5.54
CA TYR A 274 -39.89 -11.07 -5.59
C TYR A 274 -40.04 -10.41 -6.96
N LEU A 275 -38.92 -10.00 -7.58
CA LEU A 275 -38.94 -9.46 -8.94
C LEU A 275 -39.36 -10.49 -9.99
N VAL A 276 -39.02 -11.77 -9.78
CA VAL A 276 -39.50 -12.87 -10.64
C VAL A 276 -41.01 -13.10 -10.45
N ALA A 277 -41.51 -13.01 -9.22
CA ALA A 277 -42.93 -13.17 -8.92
C ALA A 277 -43.80 -12.00 -9.41
N ALA A 278 -43.23 -10.79 -9.57
CA ALA A 278 -43.93 -9.61 -10.07
C ALA A 278 -44.33 -9.77 -11.56
N LYS A 279 -45.58 -9.43 -11.88
CA LYS A 279 -46.18 -9.70 -13.20
C LYS A 279 -45.97 -8.54 -14.18
N THR A 280 -45.84 -7.31 -13.70
CA THR A 280 -45.71 -6.11 -14.57
C THR A 280 -44.38 -5.39 -14.40
N MET A 281 -43.97 -4.60 -15.40
CA MET A 281 -42.77 -3.76 -15.30
C MET A 281 -42.92 -2.64 -14.25
N GLU A 282 -44.15 -2.15 -14.06
CA GLU A 282 -44.45 -1.16 -13.03
C GLU A 282 -44.25 -1.75 -11.63
N GLU A 283 -44.80 -2.94 -11.36
CA GLU A 283 -44.60 -3.66 -10.08
C GLU A 283 -43.12 -3.96 -9.83
N LYS A 284 -42.37 -4.40 -10.86
CA LYS A 284 -40.92 -4.65 -10.73
C LYS A 284 -40.16 -3.38 -10.40
N THR A 285 -40.52 -2.26 -11.04
CA THR A 285 -39.89 -0.96 -10.82
C THR A 285 -40.22 -0.43 -9.43
N ASP A 286 -41.48 -0.55 -9.01
CA ASP A 286 -41.95 -0.17 -7.68
C ASP A 286 -41.25 -0.97 -6.58
N LYS A 287 -41.21 -2.31 -6.69
CA LYS A 287 -40.45 -3.16 -5.74
C LYS A 287 -38.98 -2.80 -5.66
N LEU A 288 -38.39 -2.35 -6.76
CA LEU A 288 -36.99 -1.93 -6.79
C LEU A 288 -36.77 -0.53 -6.18
N THR A 289 -37.76 0.38 -6.22
CA THR A 289 -37.58 1.81 -5.87
C THR A 289 -38.39 2.31 -4.67
N GLY A 290 -39.46 1.62 -4.26
CA GLY A 290 -40.56 2.11 -3.41
C GLY A 290 -40.28 2.38 -1.92
N GLU A 291 -39.04 2.25 -1.44
CA GLU A 291 -38.71 2.46 -0.01
C GLU A 291 -38.18 3.88 0.31
N ILE A 292 -38.22 4.82 -0.63
CA ILE A 292 -37.62 6.14 -0.45
C ILE A 292 -38.74 7.19 -0.43
N LEU A 293 -39.17 7.55 0.78
CA LEU A 293 -40.45 8.23 1.05
C LEU A 293 -40.42 9.77 1.00
N ASP A 294 -39.36 10.43 0.52
CA ASP A 294 -39.28 11.90 0.62
C ASP A 294 -38.41 12.56 -0.46
N GLU A 295 -38.88 12.65 -1.72
CA GLU A 295 -38.22 13.43 -2.79
C GLU A 295 -39.22 13.96 -3.86
N THR A 296 -38.78 14.89 -4.71
CA THR A 296 -39.60 15.59 -5.73
C THR A 296 -39.94 14.72 -6.95
N GLY A 297 -40.90 15.15 -7.79
CA GLY A 297 -41.33 14.39 -8.99
C GLY A 297 -40.25 14.18 -10.07
N PHE A 298 -39.30 15.11 -10.22
CA PHE A 298 -38.18 14.96 -11.17
C PHE A 298 -37.23 13.82 -10.76
N ASP A 299 -36.95 13.71 -9.47
CA ASP A 299 -36.11 12.64 -8.92
C ASP A 299 -36.75 11.27 -9.12
N GLN A 300 -38.09 11.20 -9.06
CA GLN A 300 -38.85 9.97 -9.29
C GLN A 300 -38.74 9.47 -10.73
N ALA A 301 -38.81 10.35 -11.73
CA ALA A 301 -38.69 9.97 -13.15
C ALA A 301 -37.29 9.44 -13.47
N GLN A 302 -36.23 10.13 -13.01
CA GLN A 302 -34.85 9.69 -13.21
C GLN A 302 -34.56 8.36 -12.51
N ARG A 303 -35.14 8.13 -11.32
CA ARG A 303 -35.07 6.83 -10.62
C ARG A 303 -35.73 5.71 -11.39
N ARG A 304 -36.93 5.93 -11.92
CA ARG A 304 -37.61 4.94 -12.77
C ARG A 304 -36.78 4.60 -14.00
N LYS A 305 -36.19 5.59 -14.67
CA LYS A 305 -35.25 5.36 -15.77
C LYS A 305 -34.06 4.48 -15.34
N ASN A 306 -33.40 4.82 -14.25
CA ASN A 306 -32.27 4.04 -13.72
C ASN A 306 -32.67 2.61 -13.32
N ALA A 307 -33.85 2.43 -12.75
CA ALA A 307 -34.41 1.13 -12.40
C ALA A 307 -34.67 0.27 -13.64
N LEU A 308 -35.25 0.86 -14.69
CA LEU A 308 -35.46 0.17 -15.97
C LEU A 308 -34.14 -0.27 -16.60
N GLU A 309 -33.11 0.59 -16.57
CA GLU A 309 -31.77 0.23 -17.05
C GLU A 309 -31.20 -0.98 -16.29
N VAL A 310 -31.25 -0.96 -14.96
CA VAL A 310 -30.77 -2.06 -14.11
C VAL A 310 -31.60 -3.34 -14.27
N LEU A 311 -32.88 -3.22 -14.57
CA LEU A 311 -33.74 -4.38 -14.85
C LEU A 311 -33.45 -4.97 -16.23
N SER A 312 -33.14 -4.14 -17.22
CA SER A 312 -32.89 -4.55 -18.61
C SER A 312 -31.56 -5.28 -18.83
N ASP A 313 -30.56 -5.05 -17.97
CA ASP A 313 -29.25 -5.69 -18.07
C ASP A 313 -28.94 -6.51 -16.79
N ASN A 314 -28.25 -7.63 -16.98
CA ASN A 314 -27.73 -8.46 -15.89
C ASN A 314 -26.29 -8.10 -15.51
N HIS A 315 -25.63 -7.21 -16.28
CA HIS A 315 -24.31 -6.71 -15.94
C HIS A 315 -24.38 -5.58 -14.90
N PHE A 316 -23.29 -5.45 -14.14
CA PHE A 316 -23.16 -4.36 -13.19
C PHE A 316 -23.07 -3.01 -13.93
N PRO A 317 -23.80 -1.98 -13.51
CA PRO A 317 -23.87 -0.72 -14.24
C PRO A 317 -22.50 -0.03 -14.33
N GLU A 318 -22.14 0.39 -15.54
CA GLU A 318 -20.97 1.21 -15.81
C GLU A 318 -21.35 2.68 -16.04
N PRO A 319 -20.44 3.64 -15.82
CA PRO A 319 -20.66 5.06 -16.11
C PRO A 319 -21.05 5.30 -17.57
N TRP A 320 -20.38 4.60 -18.48
CA TRP A 320 -20.72 4.47 -19.90
C TRP A 320 -20.30 3.08 -20.38
N LEU A 321 -20.75 2.69 -21.57
CA LEU A 321 -20.41 1.41 -22.19
C LEU A 321 -18.90 1.23 -22.28
N ASP A 322 -18.39 0.06 -21.85
CA ASP A 322 -16.97 -0.31 -21.89
C ASP A 322 -16.05 0.53 -20.98
N PHE A 323 -16.58 1.20 -19.94
CA PHE A 323 -15.77 2.02 -19.02
C PHE A 323 -14.59 1.25 -18.43
N GLY A 324 -14.85 0.06 -17.86
CA GLY A 324 -13.79 -0.74 -17.25
C GLY A 324 -12.72 -1.16 -18.27
N LYS A 325 -13.15 -1.46 -19.51
CA LYS A 325 -12.26 -1.83 -20.62
C LYS A 325 -11.41 -0.66 -21.08
N GLU A 326 -12.00 0.52 -21.22
CA GLU A 326 -11.29 1.76 -21.56
C GLU A 326 -10.19 2.06 -20.52
N VAL A 327 -10.53 2.07 -19.23
CA VAL A 327 -9.56 2.37 -18.17
C VAL A 327 -8.43 1.33 -18.14
N ARG A 328 -8.73 0.04 -18.36
CA ARG A 328 -7.68 -1.00 -18.49
C ARG A 328 -6.73 -0.69 -19.64
N LYS A 329 -7.26 -0.36 -20.82
CA LYS A 329 -6.46 -0.04 -22.02
C LYS A 329 -5.63 1.23 -21.85
N ARG A 330 -6.22 2.31 -21.31
CA ARG A 330 -5.55 3.59 -21.03
C ARG A 330 -4.43 3.50 -19.98
N THR A 331 -4.44 2.44 -19.15
CA THR A 331 -3.45 2.23 -18.08
C THR A 331 -2.45 1.12 -18.40
N LEU A 332 -2.42 0.64 -19.65
CA LEU A 332 -1.38 -0.28 -20.11
C LEU A 332 -0.01 0.40 -20.15
N LEU A 333 1.01 -0.29 -19.66
CA LEU A 333 2.40 0.15 -19.77
C LEU A 333 2.96 -0.26 -21.14
N LYS A 334 2.46 0.37 -22.19
CA LYS A 334 2.84 0.14 -23.60
C LYS A 334 3.17 1.45 -24.30
N ASP A 335 3.76 1.37 -25.49
CA ASP A 335 4.04 2.53 -26.33
C ASP A 335 2.75 3.17 -26.86
N ALA A 336 2.88 4.39 -27.40
CA ALA A 336 1.74 5.15 -27.89
C ALA A 336 0.98 4.42 -28.99
N ALA A 337 1.66 3.86 -30.00
CA ALA A 337 1.00 3.18 -31.12
C ALA A 337 0.19 1.98 -30.65
N THR A 338 0.74 1.16 -29.75
CA THR A 338 0.01 0.04 -29.14
C THR A 338 -1.25 0.50 -28.41
N ILE A 339 -1.16 1.53 -27.55
CA ILE A 339 -2.33 2.04 -26.82
C ILE A 339 -3.36 2.61 -27.79
N GLN A 340 -2.94 3.36 -28.80
CA GLN A 340 -3.82 3.95 -29.80
C GLN A 340 -4.53 2.88 -30.62
N ASN A 341 -3.89 1.74 -30.90
CA ASN A 341 -4.50 0.60 -31.58
C ASN A 341 -5.49 -0.15 -30.67
N GLU A 342 -5.13 -0.33 -29.39
CA GLU A 342 -6.03 -0.93 -28.41
C GLU A 342 -7.33 -0.14 -28.27
N LEU A 343 -7.32 1.17 -28.46
CA LEU A 343 -8.51 2.03 -28.30
C LEU A 343 -9.45 2.03 -29.52
N ILE A 344 -9.10 1.33 -30.62
CA ILE A 344 -9.96 1.20 -31.80
C ILE A 344 -11.29 0.53 -31.43
N GLY A 345 -12.39 1.05 -31.97
CA GLY A 345 -13.73 0.49 -31.81
C GLY A 345 -14.40 0.81 -30.48
N LEU A 346 -13.78 1.60 -29.60
CA LEU A 346 -14.47 2.14 -28.43
C LEU A 346 -15.40 3.29 -28.85
N LYS A 347 -16.64 3.27 -28.37
CA LYS A 347 -17.73 4.16 -28.81
C LYS A 347 -17.40 5.66 -28.80
N ASN A 348 -16.55 6.10 -27.88
CA ASN A 348 -16.21 7.52 -27.67
C ASN A 348 -14.81 7.89 -28.20
N TYR A 349 -14.22 7.09 -29.09
CA TYR A 349 -12.89 7.32 -29.64
C TYR A 349 -12.96 7.46 -31.17
N ASP A 350 -13.08 8.69 -31.64
CA ASP A 350 -12.76 9.00 -33.04
C ASP A 350 -11.24 8.93 -33.28
N ASP A 351 -10.84 8.88 -34.55
CA ASP A 351 -9.43 8.75 -34.92
C ASP A 351 -8.59 9.95 -34.47
N ALA A 352 -9.16 11.16 -34.48
CA ALA A 352 -8.43 12.36 -34.08
C ALA A 352 -8.08 12.34 -32.60
N PHE A 353 -9.05 12.05 -31.73
CA PHE A 353 -8.85 11.92 -30.29
C PHE A 353 -7.95 10.73 -29.96
N ARG A 354 -8.19 9.57 -30.60
CA ARG A 354 -7.40 8.35 -30.40
C ARG A 354 -5.92 8.58 -30.67
N LEU A 355 -5.56 9.21 -31.80
CA LEU A 355 -4.17 9.50 -32.16
C LEU A 355 -3.49 10.53 -31.24
N GLN A 356 -4.26 11.33 -30.51
CA GLN A 356 -3.72 12.24 -29.48
C GLN A 356 -3.43 11.53 -28.15
N VAL A 357 -3.97 10.34 -27.91
CA VAL A 357 -3.78 9.62 -26.64
C VAL A 357 -2.31 9.22 -26.46
N GLN A 358 -1.82 9.41 -25.23
CA GLN A 358 -0.45 9.13 -24.82
C GLN A 358 -0.42 8.13 -23.66
N PRO A 359 0.64 7.31 -23.55
CA PRO A 359 0.84 6.44 -22.41
C PRO A 359 1.00 7.25 -21.12
N ILE A 360 0.58 6.66 -20.00
CA ILE A 360 0.76 7.27 -18.69
C ILE A 360 2.24 7.25 -18.31
N PHE A 361 2.81 8.43 -18.12
CA PHE A 361 4.12 8.61 -17.51
C PHE A 361 3.97 9.03 -16.05
N VAL A 362 4.65 8.32 -15.15
CA VAL A 362 4.50 8.56 -13.70
C VAL A 362 5.53 9.58 -13.26
N SER A 363 5.06 10.77 -12.89
CA SER A 363 5.91 11.81 -12.29
C SER A 363 6.36 11.44 -10.88
N ARG A 364 7.63 11.73 -10.55
CA ARG A 364 8.18 11.62 -9.20
C ARG A 364 8.80 12.93 -8.78
N MET A 365 8.40 13.42 -7.61
CA MET A 365 8.92 14.67 -7.08
C MET A 365 10.45 14.59 -6.87
N PRO A 366 11.24 15.49 -7.51
CA PRO A 366 12.68 15.56 -7.32
C PRO A 366 13.03 16.00 -5.90
N SER A 367 14.10 15.43 -5.34
CA SER A 367 14.59 15.76 -4.00
C SER A 367 15.92 16.53 -4.07
N ARG A 368 15.79 17.85 -4.21
CA ARG A 368 16.91 18.80 -4.35
C ARG A 368 17.38 19.42 -3.02
N LYS A 369 16.88 18.92 -1.89
CA LYS A 369 17.26 19.40 -0.55
C LYS A 369 18.75 19.15 -0.31
N ILE A 370 19.44 20.17 0.19
CA ILE A 370 20.87 20.13 0.51
C ILE A 370 21.10 19.55 1.91
N ASN A 371 20.23 19.89 2.86
CA ASN A 371 20.29 19.43 4.24
C ASN A 371 19.90 17.95 4.31
N LYS A 372 20.91 17.09 4.21
CA LYS A 372 20.82 15.64 4.38
C LYS A 372 21.80 15.18 5.45
N ARG A 373 21.68 13.92 5.87
CA ARG A 373 22.59 13.33 6.86
C ARG A 373 24.04 13.36 6.33
N ALA A 374 24.94 14.05 7.02
CA ALA A 374 26.31 14.29 6.56
C ALA A 374 27.22 13.05 6.64
N HIS A 375 27.04 12.24 7.69
CA HIS A 375 27.79 11.01 7.95
C HIS A 375 26.92 10.01 8.73
N GLU A 376 27.32 8.75 8.74
CA GLU A 376 26.71 7.74 9.61
C GLU A 376 26.96 8.06 11.09
N ALA A 377 26.03 7.63 11.97
CA ALA A 377 26.14 7.91 13.41
C ALA A 377 27.27 7.11 14.10
N THR A 378 27.71 6.00 13.49
CA THR A 378 28.76 5.15 14.05
C THR A 378 30.14 5.74 13.81
N VAL A 379 30.85 6.05 14.91
CA VAL A 379 32.25 6.48 14.88
C VAL A 379 33.16 5.25 14.90
N LEU A 380 34.05 5.18 13.92
CA LEU A 380 35.04 4.13 13.73
C LEU A 380 36.41 4.59 14.24
N SER A 381 37.26 3.63 14.56
CA SER A 381 38.65 3.90 14.90
C SER A 381 39.39 4.55 13.72
N ARG A 382 40.23 5.53 14.05
CA ARG A 382 41.15 6.18 13.11
C ARG A 382 42.21 5.20 12.59
N ARG A 383 42.66 4.27 13.44
CA ARG A 383 43.71 3.32 13.09
C ARG A 383 43.17 2.25 12.15
N LEU A 384 43.88 2.04 11.05
CA LEU A 384 43.63 0.92 10.15
C LEU A 384 44.26 -0.34 10.74
N TYR A 385 43.46 -1.40 10.83
CA TYR A 385 43.93 -2.73 11.11
C TYR A 385 44.38 -3.37 9.80
N LYS A 386 45.65 -3.80 9.75
CA LYS A 386 46.32 -4.37 8.55
C LYS A 386 46.19 -3.49 7.30
N GLY A 387 46.17 -2.16 7.47
CA GLY A 387 46.08 -1.21 6.35
C GLY A 387 44.73 -1.13 5.62
N GLU A 388 43.76 -2.02 5.91
CA GLU A 388 42.54 -2.13 5.09
C GLU A 388 41.22 -1.92 5.86
N LYS A 389 41.19 -2.24 7.15
CA LYS A 389 39.94 -2.32 7.93
C LYS A 389 39.95 -1.34 9.10
N ARG A 390 38.79 -0.76 9.41
CA ARG A 390 38.61 0.02 10.65
C ARG A 390 37.95 -0.87 11.70
N THR A 391 38.02 -0.45 12.96
CA THR A 391 37.36 -1.16 14.07
C THR A 391 36.34 -0.28 14.76
N CYS A 392 35.27 -0.87 15.27
CA CYS A 392 34.34 -0.23 16.18
C CYS A 392 34.07 -1.14 17.37
N ARG A 393 33.79 -0.52 18.54
CA ARG A 393 33.41 -1.25 19.74
C ARG A 393 31.90 -1.46 19.71
N THR A 394 31.46 -2.71 19.61
CA THR A 394 30.05 -3.08 19.47
C THR A 394 29.60 -3.81 20.73
N PRO A 395 28.50 -3.38 21.38
CA PRO A 395 27.87 -4.10 22.48
C PRO A 395 27.54 -5.54 22.10
N LEU A 396 27.73 -6.49 23.02
CA LEU A 396 27.55 -7.92 22.72
C LEU A 396 26.13 -8.23 22.20
N ASN A 397 25.10 -7.58 22.75
CA ASN A 397 23.71 -7.72 22.29
C ASN A 397 23.44 -7.25 20.85
N LYS A 398 24.44 -6.68 20.16
CA LYS A 398 24.38 -6.30 18.74
C LYS A 398 25.37 -7.08 17.85
N VAL A 399 26.20 -7.98 18.42
CA VAL A 399 27.24 -8.72 17.68
C VAL A 399 26.65 -9.96 17.05
N LYS A 400 26.59 -10.00 15.71
CA LYS A 400 26.14 -11.19 14.97
C LYS A 400 27.29 -12.17 14.75
N PRO A 401 27.01 -13.43 14.34
CA PRO A 401 28.06 -14.41 14.05
C PRO A 401 29.13 -13.89 13.07
N ALA A 402 28.70 -13.25 11.98
CA ALA A 402 29.62 -12.67 10.99
C ALA A 402 30.48 -11.52 11.54
N ASP A 403 29.97 -10.77 12.53
CA ASP A 403 30.73 -9.70 13.20
C ASP A 403 31.76 -10.28 14.19
N LEU A 404 31.44 -11.41 14.81
CA LEU A 404 32.36 -12.15 15.67
C LEU A 404 33.49 -12.78 14.85
N ASP A 405 33.16 -13.37 13.70
CA ASP A 405 34.14 -13.93 12.76
C ASP A 405 35.06 -12.83 12.18
N SER A 406 34.56 -11.60 12.06
CA SER A 406 35.37 -10.43 11.70
C SER A 406 36.13 -9.82 12.88
N SER A 407 36.06 -10.39 14.09
CA SER A 407 36.80 -9.88 15.24
C SER A 407 38.25 -10.40 15.27
N ARG A 408 39.09 -9.75 16.08
CA ARG A 408 40.44 -10.24 16.40
C ARG A 408 40.44 -11.36 17.44
N LEU A 409 39.30 -11.58 18.11
CA LEU A 409 39.19 -12.49 19.24
C LEU A 409 39.63 -13.92 18.91
N ALA A 410 39.33 -14.43 17.72
CA ALA A 410 39.77 -15.77 17.32
C ALA A 410 41.30 -15.98 17.46
N LYS A 411 42.10 -14.91 17.36
CA LYS A 411 43.56 -14.97 17.54
C LYS A 411 44.02 -14.47 18.91
N THR A 412 43.39 -13.43 19.44
CA THR A 412 43.85 -12.78 20.69
C THR A 412 43.28 -13.42 21.95
N ASP A 413 42.12 -14.04 21.85
CA ASP A 413 41.40 -14.67 22.96
C ASP A 413 40.49 -15.81 22.44
N PRO A 414 41.07 -16.96 22.05
CA PRO A 414 40.32 -18.05 21.42
C PRO A 414 39.22 -18.62 22.31
N GLN A 415 39.44 -18.62 23.63
CA GLN A 415 38.46 -19.08 24.62
C GLN A 415 37.23 -18.16 24.63
N LEU A 416 37.43 -16.85 24.76
CA LEU A 416 36.31 -15.90 24.69
C LEU A 416 35.60 -15.97 23.33
N TYR A 417 36.33 -16.10 22.23
CA TYR A 417 35.74 -16.27 20.90
C TYR A 417 34.81 -17.49 20.84
N LYS A 418 35.26 -18.65 21.34
CA LYS A 418 34.47 -19.89 21.39
C LYS A 418 33.22 -19.69 22.25
N THR A 419 33.36 -19.17 23.47
CA THR A 419 32.23 -18.90 24.37
C THR A 419 31.16 -18.01 23.72
N LEU A 420 31.57 -16.93 23.05
CA LEU A 420 30.62 -16.04 22.36
C LEU A 420 29.95 -16.73 21.17
N LYS A 421 30.68 -17.56 20.43
CA LYS A 421 30.17 -18.29 19.27
C LYS A 421 29.15 -19.35 19.67
N ASP A 422 29.43 -20.09 20.74
CA ASP A 422 28.56 -21.14 21.24
C ASP A 422 27.27 -20.55 21.83
N ARG A 423 27.36 -19.48 22.64
CA ARG A 423 26.16 -18.76 23.13
C ARG A 423 25.27 -18.22 22.01
N LEU A 424 25.88 -17.71 20.94
CA LEU A 424 25.11 -17.27 19.76
C LEU A 424 24.37 -18.45 19.12
N LYS A 425 25.04 -19.59 18.92
CA LYS A 425 24.41 -20.80 18.34
C LYS A 425 23.26 -21.32 19.21
N GLU A 426 23.46 -21.44 20.52
CA GLU A 426 22.44 -21.88 21.49
C GLU A 426 21.18 -20.99 21.48
N ASN A 427 21.32 -19.73 21.08
CA ASN A 427 20.23 -18.76 21.04
C ASN A 427 19.77 -18.45 19.60
N ASN A 428 19.91 -19.39 18.67
CA ASN A 428 19.50 -19.26 17.27
C ASN A 428 20.09 -18.01 16.59
N ASN A 429 21.36 -17.72 16.88
CA ASN A 429 22.10 -16.55 16.40
C ASN A 429 21.44 -15.20 16.73
N ASN A 430 20.60 -15.15 17.77
CA ASN A 430 19.99 -13.91 18.26
C ASN A 430 20.85 -13.29 19.37
N PRO A 431 21.58 -12.18 19.10
CA PRO A 431 22.50 -11.59 20.07
C PRO A 431 21.80 -10.95 21.26
N GLU A 432 20.59 -10.42 21.10
CA GLU A 432 19.82 -9.83 22.21
C GLU A 432 19.45 -10.88 23.25
N LYS A 433 19.13 -12.11 22.80
CA LYS A 433 18.85 -13.25 23.67
C LYS A 433 20.13 -13.86 24.25
N ALA A 434 21.16 -14.02 23.41
CA ALA A 434 22.43 -14.63 23.81
C ALA A 434 23.19 -13.82 24.88
N PHE A 435 23.02 -12.50 24.87
CA PHE A 435 23.75 -11.55 25.73
C PHE A 435 22.80 -10.58 26.44
N ALA A 436 21.66 -11.11 26.89
CA ALA A 436 20.72 -10.38 27.73
C ALA A 436 21.37 -9.92 29.05
N VAL A 437 20.79 -8.90 29.70
CA VAL A 437 21.38 -8.24 30.88
C VAL A 437 21.58 -9.22 32.04
N ASP A 438 20.68 -10.18 32.18
CA ASP A 438 20.69 -11.29 33.15
C ASP A 438 21.71 -12.39 32.82
N LYS A 439 22.35 -12.35 31.65
CA LYS A 439 23.32 -13.35 31.17
C LYS A 439 24.70 -12.74 30.90
N PRO A 440 25.38 -12.20 31.92
CA PRO A 440 26.69 -11.58 31.76
C PRO A 440 27.73 -12.56 31.16
N VAL A 441 28.66 -12.01 30.39
CA VAL A 441 29.84 -12.72 29.88
C VAL A 441 31.04 -12.23 30.67
N TYR A 442 31.85 -13.16 31.19
CA TYR A 442 33.09 -12.84 31.90
C TYR A 442 34.29 -13.40 31.16
N LYS A 443 35.42 -12.73 31.33
CA LYS A 443 36.74 -13.32 31.07
C LYS A 443 37.24 -13.98 32.34
N TYR A 444 37.77 -15.19 32.23
CA TYR A 444 38.29 -15.97 33.35
C TYR A 444 39.82 -15.89 33.42
N ASP A 445 40.38 -16.03 34.62
CA ASP A 445 41.82 -16.17 34.83
C ASP A 445 42.30 -17.62 34.64
N ARG A 446 43.60 -17.87 34.88
CA ARG A 446 44.20 -19.21 34.76
C ARG A 446 43.65 -20.22 35.78
N HIS A 447 43.03 -19.76 36.87
CA HIS A 447 42.46 -20.57 37.93
C HIS A 447 40.93 -20.74 37.78
N GLY A 448 40.34 -20.20 36.69
CA GLY A 448 38.90 -20.31 36.41
C GLY A 448 38.03 -19.28 37.12
N ASN A 449 38.61 -18.26 37.77
CA ASN A 449 37.84 -17.21 38.45
C ASN A 449 37.43 -16.08 37.49
N PRO A 450 36.21 -15.53 37.61
CA PRO A 450 35.75 -14.43 36.76
C PRO A 450 36.51 -13.14 37.06
N LYS A 451 37.22 -12.60 36.07
CA LYS A 451 38.05 -11.40 36.22
C LYS A 451 37.33 -10.12 35.82
N HIS A 452 36.82 -10.05 34.59
CA HIS A 452 36.19 -8.84 34.04
C HIS A 452 34.94 -9.18 33.24
N GLN A 453 33.87 -8.43 33.48
CA GLN A 453 32.66 -8.53 32.66
C GLN A 453 32.90 -7.90 31.28
N ILE A 454 32.63 -8.67 30.22
CA ILE A 454 32.71 -8.21 28.84
C ILE A 454 31.33 -7.74 28.40
N ARG A 455 31.18 -6.43 28.17
CA ARG A 455 29.93 -5.82 27.66
C ARG A 455 29.95 -5.54 26.16
N ALA A 456 31.14 -5.43 25.59
CA ALA A 456 31.33 -5.07 24.18
C ALA A 456 32.69 -5.54 23.68
N ILE A 457 32.77 -5.87 22.39
CA ILE A 457 34.01 -6.31 21.73
C ILE A 457 34.34 -5.39 20.54
N LYS A 458 35.60 -5.41 20.10
CA LYS A 458 36.00 -4.74 18.86
C LYS A 458 35.72 -5.65 17.67
N ILE A 459 34.93 -5.17 16.72
CA ILE A 459 34.67 -5.85 15.45
C ILE A 459 35.33 -5.08 14.31
N MET A 460 35.72 -5.77 13.25
CA MET A 460 36.28 -5.13 12.06
C MET A 460 35.16 -4.80 11.08
N THR A 461 35.27 -3.63 10.45
CA THR A 461 34.38 -3.30 9.33
C THR A 461 34.68 -4.21 8.14
N LYS A 462 33.72 -4.34 7.23
CA LYS A 462 33.99 -4.91 5.89
C LYS A 462 35.17 -4.16 5.26
N ALA A 463 35.99 -4.88 4.49
CA ALA A 463 37.16 -4.30 3.81
C ALA A 463 36.71 -3.13 2.92
N GLY A 464 37.47 -2.04 2.89
CA GLY A 464 37.22 -0.94 1.97
C GLY A 464 36.07 0.00 2.36
N LEU A 465 36.05 0.52 3.60
CA LEU A 465 35.35 1.78 3.90
C LEU A 465 36.11 2.93 3.22
N ALA A 466 36.04 2.95 1.90
CA ALA A 466 36.84 3.79 1.04
C ALA A 466 36.28 5.22 0.95
N SER A 467 35.06 5.45 1.47
CA SER A 467 34.36 6.75 1.41
C SER A 467 33.86 7.18 2.79
N GLY A 468 34.62 8.04 3.45
CA GLY A 468 34.33 8.64 4.76
C GLY A 468 35.38 9.71 5.09
N PHE A 469 35.29 10.33 6.26
CA PHE A 469 36.22 11.38 6.66
C PHE A 469 36.55 11.30 8.15
N GLU A 470 37.68 11.89 8.53
CA GLU A 470 38.08 12.04 9.93
C GLU A 470 37.33 13.21 10.56
N LEU A 471 36.80 13.00 11.77
CA LEU A 471 36.19 14.05 12.56
C LEU A 471 37.29 15.00 13.10
N PRO A 472 36.98 16.29 13.31
CA PRO A 472 37.91 17.23 13.92
C PRO A 472 38.42 16.75 15.28
N GLN A 473 39.57 17.29 15.70
CA GLN A 473 40.15 17.03 17.04
C GLN A 473 40.40 15.53 17.32
N ASN A 474 40.73 14.75 16.28
CA ASN A 474 41.05 13.31 16.41
C ASN A 474 39.91 12.45 17.00
N LYS A 475 38.65 12.88 16.90
CA LYS A 475 37.50 12.18 17.52
C LYS A 475 37.13 10.84 16.87
N GLY A 476 37.66 10.53 15.69
CA GLY A 476 37.48 9.24 15.01
C GLY A 476 37.22 9.41 13.51
N PHE A 477 36.84 8.31 12.85
CA PHE A 477 36.47 8.30 11.43
C PHE A 477 34.99 7.95 11.28
N VAL A 478 34.29 8.59 10.35
CA VAL A 478 32.88 8.31 10.06
C VAL A 478 32.68 7.98 8.59
N ALA A 479 31.76 7.06 8.32
CA ALA A 479 31.34 6.77 6.95
C ALA A 479 30.51 7.93 6.40
N ASN A 480 30.60 8.16 5.08
CA ASN A 480 29.79 9.18 4.41
C ASN A 480 28.29 8.93 4.60
N GLY A 481 27.52 10.02 4.71
CA GLY A 481 26.07 9.96 4.83
C GLY A 481 25.39 9.92 3.47
N GLU A 482 24.30 10.67 3.34
CA GLU A 482 23.48 10.66 2.13
C GLU A 482 24.04 11.56 1.02
N LEU A 483 23.96 11.11 -0.23
CA LEU A 483 24.31 11.91 -1.41
C LEU A 483 23.35 13.10 -1.58
N VAL A 484 23.89 14.32 -1.73
CA VAL A 484 23.08 15.49 -2.08
C VAL A 484 22.73 15.43 -3.56
N ARG A 485 23.75 15.37 -4.41
CA ARG A 485 23.67 15.30 -5.87
C ARG A 485 24.92 14.63 -6.46
N LEU A 486 24.85 14.28 -7.73
CA LEU A 486 25.98 13.82 -8.53
C LEU A 486 26.26 14.87 -9.61
N ASP A 487 27.42 15.49 -9.58
CA ASP A 487 27.85 16.41 -10.64
C ASP A 487 28.48 15.60 -11.78
N VAL A 488 28.01 15.82 -13.01
CA VAL A 488 28.50 15.16 -14.22
C VAL A 488 29.37 16.13 -15.01
N TYR A 489 30.59 15.71 -15.30
CA TYR A 489 31.55 16.43 -16.11
C TYR A 489 31.87 15.63 -17.38
N SER A 490 32.32 16.32 -18.42
CA SER A 490 32.80 15.72 -19.64
C SER A 490 34.21 16.22 -19.98
N LYS A 491 34.99 15.36 -20.62
CA LYS A 491 36.29 15.71 -21.21
C LYS A 491 36.56 14.80 -22.41
N PRO A 492 37.01 15.34 -23.56
CA PRO A 492 37.47 14.51 -24.67
C PRO A 492 38.67 13.66 -24.27
N ASP A 493 38.70 12.40 -24.70
CA ASP A 493 39.89 11.55 -24.59
C ASP A 493 40.95 11.92 -25.65
N LYS A 494 42.09 11.24 -25.63
CA LYS A 494 43.17 11.46 -26.61
C LYS A 494 42.75 11.28 -28.07
N LYS A 495 41.63 10.60 -28.32
CA LYS A 495 41.07 10.36 -29.66
C LYS A 495 39.90 11.31 -29.96
N GLY A 496 39.70 12.35 -29.16
CA GLY A 496 38.61 13.32 -29.31
C GLY A 496 37.25 12.82 -28.84
N LYS A 497 37.13 11.59 -28.32
CA LYS A 497 35.84 11.03 -27.91
C LYS A 497 35.46 11.54 -26.53
N LEU A 498 34.26 12.10 -26.40
CA LEU A 498 33.75 12.61 -25.13
C LEU A 498 33.63 11.50 -24.09
N LYS A 499 34.19 11.72 -22.90
CA LYS A 499 34.10 10.83 -21.73
C LYS A 499 33.45 11.55 -20.56
N TYR A 500 32.58 10.85 -19.84
CA TYR A 500 31.91 11.37 -18.66
C TYR A 500 32.62 11.00 -17.36
N TYR A 501 32.61 11.94 -16.43
CA TYR A 501 33.22 11.86 -15.10
C TYR A 501 32.17 12.28 -14.07
N PHE A 502 32.13 11.57 -12.95
CA PHE A 502 31.06 11.71 -11.97
C PHE A 502 31.64 12.05 -10.60
N VAL A 503 31.10 13.12 -10.01
CA VAL A 503 31.60 13.66 -8.74
C VAL A 503 30.45 13.69 -7.73
N PRO A 504 30.46 12.81 -6.71
CA PRO A 504 29.42 12.79 -5.70
C PRO A 504 29.59 13.96 -4.73
N VAL A 505 28.53 14.76 -4.58
CA VAL A 505 28.49 15.89 -3.65
C VAL A 505 27.77 15.45 -2.38
N LEU A 506 28.49 15.47 -1.27
CA LEU A 506 28.00 15.09 0.06
C LEU A 506 27.74 16.35 0.90
N PRO A 507 26.91 16.28 1.96
CA PRO A 507 26.55 17.47 2.74
C PRO A 507 27.76 18.17 3.35
N HIS A 508 28.78 17.43 3.79
CA HIS A 508 29.99 17.99 4.38
C HIS A 508 30.97 18.60 3.35
N HIS A 509 30.77 18.35 2.04
CA HIS A 509 31.50 19.05 0.97
C HIS A 509 30.94 20.45 0.72
N ILE A 510 29.71 20.73 1.18
CA ILE A 510 29.05 22.01 0.96
C ILE A 510 29.43 22.92 2.14
N PRO A 511 30.11 24.05 1.88
CA PRO A 511 30.47 24.98 2.93
C PRO A 511 29.21 25.45 3.67
N LYS A 512 29.20 25.39 4.99
CA LYS A 512 28.33 26.27 5.78
C LYS A 512 28.91 27.66 5.59
N GLU A 513 28.12 28.62 5.09
CA GLU A 513 28.60 29.98 4.90
C GLU A 513 29.40 30.47 6.12
N ARG A 514 30.71 30.63 5.94
CA ARG A 514 31.52 31.56 6.71
C ARG A 514 31.88 32.64 5.70
N LYS A 515 31.43 33.87 5.98
CA LYS A 515 31.73 35.08 5.20
C LYS A 515 33.17 34.99 4.62
N GLY A 516 33.29 35.01 3.30
CA GLY A 516 34.53 35.41 2.63
C GLY A 516 35.53 34.35 2.16
N LYS A 517 35.29 33.03 2.22
CA LYS A 517 36.20 32.06 1.56
C LYS A 517 35.45 30.99 0.76
N LYS A 518 35.42 31.15 -0.57
CA LYS A 518 35.08 30.08 -1.52
C LYS A 518 36.19 29.02 -1.47
N ILE A 519 35.90 27.84 -0.93
CA ILE A 519 36.75 26.66 -1.15
C ILE A 519 35.98 25.72 -2.09
N VAL A 520 36.56 25.53 -3.28
CA VAL A 520 36.13 24.63 -4.34
C VAL A 520 37.08 23.43 -4.32
N THR A 521 36.72 22.34 -3.63
CA THR A 521 37.31 21.03 -3.96
C THR A 521 36.37 19.93 -3.49
N ILE A 522 35.54 19.42 -4.40
CA ILE A 522 34.78 18.20 -4.16
C ILE A 522 35.73 17.05 -4.47
N GLN A 523 36.08 16.24 -3.46
CA GLN A 523 36.95 15.09 -3.69
C GLN A 523 36.24 14.08 -4.63
N PRO A 524 36.89 13.66 -5.73
CA PRO A 524 36.32 12.69 -6.65
C PRO A 524 36.25 11.30 -6.01
N PRO A 525 35.30 10.45 -6.44
CA PRO A 525 35.26 9.06 -5.99
C PRO A 525 36.48 8.31 -6.54
N ILE A 526 36.88 7.28 -5.80
CA ILE A 526 38.04 6.46 -6.13
C ILE A 526 37.92 5.88 -7.55
N GLY A 527 38.88 6.23 -8.41
CA GLY A 527 39.17 5.46 -9.63
C GLY A 527 38.87 6.07 -10.99
N SER A 528 38.85 7.40 -11.22
CA SER A 528 39.01 7.90 -12.62
C SER A 528 39.52 9.32 -12.86
N CYS A 529 39.59 10.22 -11.87
CA CYS A 529 40.42 11.42 -12.02
C CYS A 529 40.69 11.99 -10.63
N LYS A 530 41.94 12.11 -10.20
CA LYS A 530 42.23 12.59 -8.84
C LYS A 530 41.92 14.08 -8.67
N ASN A 531 41.83 14.85 -9.76
CA ASN A 531 41.45 16.26 -9.73
C ASN A 531 40.61 16.60 -10.98
N ILE A 532 39.44 17.20 -10.80
CA ILE A 532 38.71 17.90 -11.86
C ILE A 532 39.29 19.31 -11.91
N ASP A 533 39.79 19.72 -13.08
CA ASP A 533 40.38 21.04 -13.34
C ASP A 533 39.57 21.80 -14.41
N HIS A 534 40.09 22.94 -14.88
CA HIS A 534 39.43 23.78 -15.89
C HIS A 534 39.26 23.10 -17.27
N SER A 535 39.93 21.97 -17.53
CA SER A 535 39.78 21.23 -18.79
C SER A 535 38.53 20.35 -18.83
N PHE A 536 37.82 20.21 -17.71
CA PHE A 536 36.56 19.48 -17.64
C PHE A 536 35.39 20.44 -17.78
N LYS A 537 34.46 20.12 -18.67
CA LYS A 537 33.20 20.86 -18.80
C LYS A 537 32.17 20.25 -17.85
N LYS A 538 31.52 21.06 -17.02
CA LYS A 538 30.37 20.60 -16.22
C LYS A 538 29.14 20.54 -17.12
N GLU A 539 28.52 19.37 -17.23
CA GLU A 539 27.33 19.16 -18.06
C GLU A 539 26.04 19.36 -17.26
N MET A 540 25.96 18.74 -16.08
CA MET A 540 24.73 18.78 -15.27
C MET A 540 24.98 18.38 -13.81
N SER A 541 23.95 18.56 -12.99
CA SER A 541 23.85 18.06 -11.63
C SER A 541 22.61 17.18 -11.52
N ILE A 542 22.77 15.95 -11.04
CA ILE A 542 21.71 14.95 -10.91
C ILE A 542 21.35 14.79 -9.43
N TYR A 543 20.09 15.04 -9.10
CA TYR A 543 19.54 14.88 -7.76
C TYR A 543 18.67 13.61 -7.68
N LYS A 544 18.40 13.17 -6.45
CA LYS A 544 17.49 12.04 -6.21
C LYS A 544 16.13 12.33 -6.84
N ASN A 545 15.59 11.36 -7.57
CA ASN A 545 14.37 11.44 -8.38
C ASN A 545 14.43 12.44 -9.55
N ASP A 546 15.60 12.90 -10.01
CA ASP A 546 15.68 13.44 -11.37
C ASP A 546 15.59 12.28 -12.38
N TYR A 547 14.87 12.47 -13.49
CA TYR A 547 14.76 11.46 -14.54
C TYR A 547 15.95 11.56 -15.49
N ILE A 548 16.60 10.44 -15.79
CA ILE A 548 17.79 10.43 -16.65
C ILE A 548 17.72 9.34 -17.71
N ARG A 549 18.33 9.60 -18.87
CA ARG A 549 18.60 8.62 -19.94
C ARG A 549 20.10 8.45 -20.11
N LEU A 550 20.57 7.21 -20.08
CA LEU A 550 21.93 6.83 -20.44
C LEU A 550 21.88 6.09 -21.77
N HIS A 551 22.49 6.67 -22.78
CA HIS A 551 22.63 6.07 -24.09
C HIS A 551 23.90 5.22 -24.14
N TYR A 552 23.78 4.04 -24.71
CA TYR A 552 24.89 3.16 -25.07
C TYR A 552 24.85 2.90 -26.57
N LYS A 553 25.83 2.16 -27.10
CA LYS A 553 25.89 1.85 -28.53
C LYS A 553 24.65 1.07 -29.03
N ASP A 554 24.12 0.19 -28.19
CA ASP A 554 23.11 -0.81 -28.53
C ASP A 554 21.76 -0.59 -27.84
N LYS A 555 21.71 0.29 -26.83
CA LYS A 555 20.52 0.42 -25.97
C LYS A 555 20.49 1.72 -25.18
N ILE A 556 19.32 2.02 -24.64
CA ILE A 556 19.10 3.11 -23.68
C ILE A 556 18.74 2.49 -22.33
N LYS A 557 19.27 3.06 -21.25
CA LYS A 557 18.80 2.80 -19.87
C LYS A 557 18.28 4.09 -19.28
N GLU A 558 17.06 4.05 -18.75
CA GLU A 558 16.41 5.26 -18.24
C GLU A 558 15.64 5.01 -16.95
N GLY A 559 15.34 6.11 -16.24
CA GLY A 559 14.56 6.09 -15.03
C GLY A 559 14.94 7.20 -14.06
N TYR A 560 14.26 7.20 -12.92
CA TYR A 560 14.50 8.13 -11.83
C TYR A 560 15.75 7.74 -11.03
N PHE A 561 16.68 8.69 -10.89
CA PHE A 561 17.93 8.47 -10.17
C PHE A 561 17.70 8.22 -8.68
N LYS A 562 18.16 7.07 -8.17
CA LYS A 562 18.04 6.69 -6.76
C LYS A 562 19.33 6.94 -5.98
N PHE A 563 20.44 6.37 -6.45
CA PHE A 563 21.77 6.53 -5.85
C PHE A 563 22.87 6.16 -6.85
N TYR A 564 24.10 6.54 -6.53
CA TYR A 564 25.31 6.25 -7.31
C TYR A 564 26.26 5.37 -6.49
N GLU A 565 26.90 4.41 -7.14
CA GLU A 565 27.83 3.48 -6.53
C GLU A 565 29.27 3.93 -6.73
N SER A 566 30.15 3.54 -5.80
CA SER A 566 31.57 3.89 -5.85
C SER A 566 32.29 3.36 -7.09
N ASP A 567 31.76 2.34 -7.75
CA ASP A 567 32.34 1.71 -8.94
C ASP A 567 31.90 2.35 -10.27
N GLY A 568 31.14 3.45 -10.24
CA GLY A 568 30.73 4.13 -11.47
C GLY A 568 29.32 3.86 -11.95
N ARG A 569 28.49 3.18 -11.16
CA ARG A 569 27.15 2.74 -11.57
C ARG A 569 26.03 3.59 -11.00
N PHE A 570 25.06 3.87 -11.85
CA PHE A 570 23.78 4.50 -11.54
C PHE A 570 22.78 3.44 -11.13
N ASN A 571 21.86 3.81 -10.23
CA ASN A 571 20.73 2.99 -9.84
C ASN A 571 19.44 3.77 -10.10
N LEU A 572 18.66 3.29 -11.06
CA LEU A 572 17.46 3.92 -11.59
C LEU A 572 16.21 3.15 -11.20
N ILE A 573 15.10 3.87 -11.07
CA ILE A 573 13.76 3.31 -10.89
C ILE A 573 12.95 3.66 -12.13
N ALA A 574 12.42 2.66 -12.83
CA ALA A 574 11.49 2.91 -13.94
C ALA A 574 10.29 3.76 -13.45
N HIS A 575 9.71 4.59 -14.31
CA HIS A 575 8.70 5.56 -13.88
C HIS A 575 7.53 4.88 -13.14
N SER A 576 7.00 3.79 -13.70
CA SER A 576 5.87 3.02 -13.18
C SER A 576 6.19 2.05 -12.04
N ALA A 577 7.46 1.71 -11.80
CA ALA A 577 7.83 0.65 -10.86
C ALA A 577 7.52 1.02 -9.40
N ALA A 578 6.81 0.15 -8.67
CA ALA A 578 6.52 0.38 -7.26
C ALA A 578 7.80 0.41 -6.41
N ASN A 579 8.75 -0.46 -6.73
CA ASN A 579 9.99 -0.64 -6.00
C ASN A 579 11.22 -0.59 -6.92
N TYR A 580 12.38 -0.39 -6.30
CA TYR A 580 13.66 -0.48 -7.01
C TYR A 580 14.07 -1.93 -7.18
N ASP A 581 14.34 -2.34 -8.42
CA ASP A 581 15.00 -3.59 -8.76
C ASP A 581 16.47 -3.35 -9.13
N LYS A 582 17.37 -4.01 -8.38
CA LYS A 582 18.81 -3.92 -8.59
C LYS A 582 19.28 -4.53 -9.91
N LYS A 583 18.63 -5.58 -10.40
CA LYS A 583 19.02 -6.22 -11.67
C LYS A 583 18.64 -5.35 -12.85
N ALA A 584 17.42 -4.82 -12.85
CA ALA A 584 16.90 -4.02 -13.96
C ALA A 584 17.46 -2.59 -14.00
N GLY A 585 17.56 -1.93 -12.83
CA GLY A 585 17.82 -0.49 -12.72
C GLY A 585 19.30 -0.08 -12.63
N ARG A 586 20.23 -1.03 -12.54
CA ARG A 586 21.66 -0.71 -12.40
C ARG A 586 22.30 -0.47 -13.78
N ALA A 587 22.89 0.70 -13.98
CA ALA A 587 23.42 1.14 -15.27
C ALA A 587 24.86 1.68 -15.16
N PRO A 588 25.80 1.26 -16.03
CA PRO A 588 27.18 1.77 -16.01
C PRO A 588 27.26 3.20 -16.56
N GLY A 589 27.70 4.15 -15.75
CA GLY A 589 27.81 5.56 -16.18
C GLY A 589 28.95 5.81 -17.16
N ARG A 590 30.13 5.21 -16.89
CA ARG A 590 31.37 5.50 -17.64
C ARG A 590 31.35 5.02 -19.10
N SER A 591 30.51 4.04 -19.42
CA SER A 591 30.36 3.51 -20.78
C SER A 591 29.25 4.20 -21.58
N ALA A 592 28.51 5.13 -20.97
CA ALA A 592 27.48 5.88 -21.68
C ALA A 592 28.11 6.80 -22.73
N THR A 593 27.49 6.87 -23.91
CA THR A 593 27.88 7.75 -25.01
C THR A 593 27.22 9.12 -24.90
N LEU A 594 26.02 9.18 -24.33
CA LEU A 594 25.29 10.40 -24.03
C LEU A 594 24.52 10.21 -22.71
N ILE A 595 24.46 11.25 -21.89
CA ILE A 595 23.66 11.29 -20.67
C ILE A 595 22.75 12.52 -20.74
N GLU A 596 21.45 12.30 -20.57
CA GLU A 596 20.44 13.35 -20.55
C GLU A 596 19.70 13.35 -19.21
N ARG A 597 19.33 14.54 -18.75
CA ARG A 597 18.53 14.76 -17.54
C ARG A 597 17.28 15.55 -17.91
N PHE A 598 16.13 15.07 -17.49
CA PHE A 598 14.84 15.66 -17.79
C PHE A 598 14.19 16.23 -16.53
N ASP A 599 13.66 17.44 -16.64
CA ASP A 599 12.80 18.05 -15.62
C ASP A 599 11.35 17.68 -15.92
N ILE A 600 10.88 16.59 -15.30
CA ILE A 600 9.53 16.06 -15.51
C ILE A 600 8.52 16.94 -14.75
N SER A 601 7.46 17.37 -15.45
CA SER A 601 6.36 18.14 -14.88
C SER A 601 5.55 17.32 -13.87
N ILE A 602 4.64 17.97 -13.14
CA ILE A 602 3.77 17.29 -12.16
C ILE A 602 2.85 16.27 -12.84
N LEU A 603 2.40 16.56 -14.06
CA LEU A 603 1.55 15.66 -14.85
C LEU A 603 2.36 14.61 -15.64
N GLY A 604 3.66 14.83 -15.83
CA GLY A 604 4.53 13.98 -16.64
C GLY A 604 4.28 14.11 -18.15
N ASP A 605 3.55 15.14 -18.58
CA ASP A 605 3.18 15.41 -19.98
C ASP A 605 4.38 15.74 -20.87
N ASN A 606 5.40 16.39 -20.31
CA ASN A 606 6.67 16.72 -20.94
C ASN A 606 7.72 15.60 -20.85
N ALA A 607 7.33 14.41 -20.37
CA ALA A 607 8.24 13.29 -20.28
C ALA A 607 8.77 12.90 -21.66
N PRO A 608 10.06 12.50 -21.74
CA PRO A 608 10.64 12.15 -23.02
C PRO A 608 9.97 10.87 -23.53
N ARG A 609 9.34 10.95 -24.69
CA ARG A 609 8.65 9.81 -25.31
C ARG A 609 9.62 9.06 -26.20
N SER A 610 9.55 7.73 -26.18
CA SER A 610 10.37 6.83 -26.99
C SER A 610 9.56 6.32 -28.17
#